data_AF-A0A151QVN8-F1
#
_entry.id   AF-A0A151QVN8-F1
#
_cell.length_a   1.000
_cell.length_b   1.000
_cell.length_c   1.000
_cell.angle_alpha   90.00
_cell.angle_beta   90.00
_cell.angle_gamma   90.00
#
_symmetry.space_group_name_H-M   'P 1'
#
loop_
_entity.id
_entity.type
_entity.pdbx_description
1 polymer ?
#
loop_
_entity_poly.entity_id
_entity_poly.type
_entity_poly.pdbx_seq_one_letter_code
_entity_poly.pdbx_strand_id
1 'polypeptide(L)'
;MYEQGLILLPHLATLGWGVGPGGEVIDTFPYFVSGVLHLISSAVLGFGGIYHALLGPETLEESFPFFVFKALYFGGIYDTWAPGGGDVRKITNLTLSPSIIFGYLLKSPFGGEGWIVSVDDLEDIIGGHVWLGSICIFGGIWHILTKPFAWARRALVWSGEAYLSYSLGALSVFGFIACCFVWFNNTAYPSEFYGPTGPEASQAQAFTFLVRDQRLGANVGSAQGPTGLGKYLMRSPTGEVIFGGETMRFWDLRAPWLEPLRGPNGLDLSRLKKDIQPWQERRSAEYMTHAPLGSLNSVGGVATEINAVNYVSPRSWLATSHFVLGFFLFVGHLWHAGRARAAAAGFEKGIDRDFEPVLSMTPLN
;
A
#
# COMPACT_ATOMS: atom_id res chain seq x y z
N MET A 1 17.80 1.45 -4.42
CA MET A 1 17.34 0.04 -4.30
C MET A 1 16.42 -0.39 -5.44
N TYR A 2 15.48 0.47 -5.85
CA TYR A 2 14.45 0.15 -6.84
C TYR A 2 14.95 -0.20 -8.25
N GLU A 3 16.18 0.16 -8.62
CA GLU A 3 16.81 -0.23 -9.89
C GLU A 3 17.24 -1.71 -9.93
N GLN A 4 17.30 -2.39 -8.79
CA GLN A 4 17.88 -3.74 -8.66
C GLN A 4 16.83 -4.86 -8.56
N GLY A 5 15.54 -4.56 -8.78
CA GLY A 5 14.46 -5.54 -8.65
C GLY A 5 14.24 -6.05 -7.22
N LEU A 6 14.61 -5.26 -6.22
CA LEU A 6 14.49 -5.62 -4.81
C LEU A 6 13.10 -5.25 -4.27
N ILE A 7 12.47 -6.21 -3.58
CA ILE A 7 11.21 -5.96 -2.86
C ILE A 7 11.33 -6.17 -1.36
N LEU A 8 12.22 -7.05 -0.87
CA LEU A 8 12.33 -7.36 0.57
C LEU A 8 13.25 -6.38 1.31
N LEU A 9 14.40 -6.03 0.74
CA LEU A 9 15.31 -5.06 1.36
C LEU A 9 14.66 -3.69 1.59
N PRO A 10 13.84 -3.15 0.66
CA PRO A 10 13.03 -1.97 0.93
C PRO A 10 12.17 -2.06 2.19
N HIS A 11 11.54 -3.21 2.47
CA HIS A 11 10.72 -3.36 3.69
C HIS A 11 11.59 -3.31 4.96
N LEU A 12 12.79 -3.90 4.94
CA LEU A 12 13.71 -3.85 6.08
C LEU A 12 14.28 -2.43 6.28
N ALA A 13 14.60 -1.74 5.18
CA ALA A 13 15.07 -0.36 5.19
C ALA A 13 14.00 0.60 5.73
N THR A 14 12.72 0.42 5.37
CA THR A 14 11.60 1.19 5.94
C THR A 14 11.50 1.01 7.47
N LEU A 15 11.89 -0.13 8.01
CA LEU A 15 11.98 -0.35 9.47
C LEU A 15 13.21 0.32 10.11
N GLY A 16 14.01 1.05 9.35
CA GLY A 16 15.20 1.77 9.82
C GLY A 16 16.43 0.89 9.99
N TRP A 17 16.46 -0.32 9.42
CA TRP A 17 17.63 -1.19 9.48
C TRP A 17 18.57 -0.97 8.30
N GLY A 18 19.85 -0.74 8.59
CA GLY A 18 20.90 -0.71 7.58
C GLY A 18 20.93 0.54 6.71
N VAL A 19 20.14 1.57 7.03
CA VAL A 19 20.04 2.82 6.27
C VAL A 19 20.30 4.06 7.12
N GLY A 20 20.84 5.10 6.49
CA GLY A 20 21.08 6.43 7.06
C GLY A 20 20.38 7.56 6.28
N PRO A 21 20.85 8.82 6.41
CA PRO A 21 20.23 9.98 5.78
C PRO A 21 20.07 9.83 4.25
N GLY A 22 18.91 10.23 3.74
CA GLY A 22 18.57 10.12 2.31
C GLY A 22 18.30 8.68 1.83
N GLY A 23 18.23 7.71 2.75
CA GLY A 23 18.02 6.30 2.43
C GLY A 23 19.27 5.56 1.97
N GLU A 24 20.46 6.12 2.22
CA GLU A 24 21.74 5.48 1.88
C GLU A 24 21.94 4.20 2.72
N VAL A 25 22.37 3.11 2.08
CA VAL A 25 22.68 1.86 2.77
C VAL A 25 24.04 1.99 3.46
N ILE A 26 24.04 1.94 4.79
CA ILE A 26 25.25 2.09 5.63
C ILE A 26 25.72 0.77 6.24
N ASP A 27 24.84 -0.22 6.37
CA ASP A 27 25.16 -1.54 6.90
C ASP A 27 24.22 -2.61 6.32
N THR A 28 24.78 -3.67 5.75
CA THR A 28 24.02 -4.78 5.16
C THR A 28 23.84 -5.96 6.11
N PHE A 29 24.53 -5.98 7.25
CA PHE A 29 24.45 -7.06 8.22
C PHE A 29 23.03 -7.29 8.76
N PRO A 30 22.20 -6.26 9.07
CA PRO A 30 20.82 -6.46 9.50
C PRO A 30 19.97 -7.22 8.47
N TYR A 31 20.20 -6.99 7.17
CA TYR A 31 19.52 -7.70 6.10
C TYR A 31 19.92 -9.17 6.07
N PHE A 32 21.22 -9.45 6.21
CA PHE A 32 21.76 -10.80 6.30
C PHE A 32 21.19 -11.56 7.50
N VAL A 33 21.21 -10.95 8.69
CA VAL A 33 20.66 -11.54 9.93
C VAL A 33 19.19 -11.88 9.75
N SER A 34 18.39 -10.97 9.19
CA SER A 34 16.98 -11.24 8.91
C SER A 34 16.82 -12.46 7.99
N GLY A 35 17.56 -12.53 6.88
CA GLY A 35 17.53 -13.67 5.96
C GLY A 35 17.88 -15.00 6.63
N VAL A 36 18.97 -15.03 7.41
CA VAL A 36 19.42 -16.25 8.13
C VAL A 36 18.39 -16.70 9.16
N LEU A 37 17.85 -15.79 9.97
CA LEU A 37 16.86 -16.13 10.99
C LEU A 37 15.57 -16.68 10.38
N HIS A 38 15.08 -16.11 9.28
CA HIS A 38 13.90 -16.63 8.58
C HIS A 38 14.18 -18.00 7.96
N LEU A 39 15.37 -18.21 7.37
CA LEU A 39 15.76 -19.49 6.78
C LEU A 39 15.89 -20.60 7.83
N ILE A 40 16.50 -20.32 8.98
CA ILE A 40 16.62 -21.31 10.06
C ILE A 40 15.25 -21.59 10.68
N SER A 41 14.44 -20.56 10.91
CA SER A 41 13.10 -20.73 11.49
C SER A 41 12.18 -21.54 10.59
N SER A 42 12.29 -21.40 9.26
CA SER A 42 11.48 -22.18 8.32
C SER A 42 11.77 -23.68 8.37
N ALA A 43 13.01 -24.08 8.70
CA ALA A 43 13.34 -25.48 8.93
C ALA A 43 12.62 -26.05 10.16
N VAL A 44 12.51 -25.27 11.24
CA VAL A 44 11.76 -25.65 12.45
C VAL A 44 10.27 -25.78 12.14
N LEU A 45 9.69 -24.80 11.43
CA LEU A 45 8.28 -24.84 11.01
C LEU A 45 8.01 -26.01 10.08
N GLY A 46 8.89 -26.26 9.10
CA GLY A 46 8.78 -27.38 8.17
C GLY A 46 8.87 -28.72 8.86
N PHE A 47 9.78 -28.89 9.82
CA PHE A 47 9.88 -30.09 10.64
C PHE A 47 8.60 -30.34 11.45
N GLY A 48 8.09 -29.31 12.13
CA GLY A 48 6.82 -29.39 12.85
C GLY A 48 5.65 -29.75 11.92
N GLY A 49 5.59 -29.13 10.74
CA GLY A 49 4.58 -29.43 9.72
C GLY A 49 4.63 -30.86 9.22
N ILE A 50 5.82 -31.39 8.88
CA ILE A 50 6.00 -32.79 8.46
C ILE A 50 5.60 -33.74 9.58
N TYR A 51 6.04 -33.47 10.81
CA TYR A 51 5.67 -34.27 11.97
C TYR A 51 4.15 -34.30 12.14
N HIS A 52 3.48 -33.15 12.22
CA HIS A 52 2.04 -33.07 12.44
C HIS A 52 1.22 -33.62 11.27
N ALA A 53 1.74 -33.59 10.04
CA ALA A 53 1.03 -34.11 8.88
C ALA A 53 1.15 -35.64 8.70
N LEU A 54 2.27 -36.25 9.13
CA LEU A 54 2.57 -37.66 8.87
C LEU A 54 2.61 -38.56 10.11
N LEU A 55 2.92 -37.99 11.28
CA LEU A 55 3.24 -38.75 12.50
C LEU A 55 2.46 -38.28 13.73
N GLY A 56 2.03 -37.01 13.76
CA GLY A 56 1.20 -36.46 14.82
C GLY A 56 -0.19 -37.09 14.86
N PRO A 57 -0.94 -36.89 15.96
CA PRO A 57 -2.31 -37.39 16.05
C PRO A 57 -3.20 -36.67 15.03
N GLU A 58 -4.14 -37.42 14.42
CA GLU A 58 -5.05 -36.89 13.40
C GLU A 58 -6.07 -35.88 13.97
N THR A 59 -6.25 -35.86 15.29
CA THR A 59 -7.15 -34.95 16.04
C THR A 59 -6.43 -34.38 17.28
N LEU A 60 -6.76 -33.14 17.65
CA LEU A 60 -6.03 -32.34 18.64
C LEU A 60 -6.98 -31.62 19.61
N GLU A 61 -7.90 -32.34 20.27
CA GLU A 61 -8.88 -31.72 21.18
C GLU A 61 -8.31 -31.02 22.45
N GLU A 62 -6.99 -30.89 22.62
CA GLU A 62 -6.36 -30.23 23.76
C GLU A 62 -5.33 -29.14 23.35
N SER A 63 -5.39 -27.96 24.00
CA SER A 63 -4.82 -26.68 23.54
C SER A 63 -3.60 -26.17 24.32
N PHE A 64 -2.64 -25.54 23.63
CA PHE A 64 -1.59 -24.70 24.24
C PHE A 64 -1.31 -23.42 23.41
N PRO A 65 -1.24 -22.22 24.01
CA PRO A 65 -0.97 -20.96 23.28
C PRO A 65 0.44 -20.40 23.52
N PHE A 66 0.93 -19.48 22.67
CA PHE A 66 1.65 -18.22 23.02
C PHE A 66 2.07 -17.37 21.79
N PHE A 67 2.23 -16.04 21.96
CA PHE A 67 2.92 -15.09 21.03
C PHE A 67 3.49 -13.81 21.73
N VAL A 68 4.31 -13.00 21.01
CA VAL A 68 5.28 -11.94 21.44
C VAL A 68 5.13 -10.57 20.68
N PHE A 69 5.74 -9.46 21.18
CA PHE A 69 5.75 -8.08 20.61
C PHE A 69 7.15 -7.52 20.21
N LYS A 70 7.21 -6.60 19.22
CA LYS A 70 8.46 -5.98 18.64
C LYS A 70 8.48 -4.44 18.50
N ALA A 71 7.34 -3.75 18.42
CA ALA A 71 7.29 -2.40 17.86
C ALA A 71 7.76 -1.24 18.78
N LEU A 72 7.82 -1.41 20.10
CA LEU A 72 7.99 -0.27 21.03
C LEU A 72 9.42 -0.06 21.56
N TYR A 73 10.30 -1.07 21.47
CA TYR A 73 11.55 -1.08 22.25
C TYR A 73 12.85 -1.06 21.44
N PHE A 74 12.81 -1.18 20.11
CA PHE A 74 14.02 -1.42 19.30
C PHE A 74 14.15 -0.49 18.08
N GLY A 75 14.75 0.68 18.29
CA GLY A 75 15.48 1.44 17.24
C GLY A 75 14.74 2.57 16.52
N GLY A 76 13.41 2.57 16.42
CA GLY A 76 12.65 3.51 15.58
C GLY A 76 12.34 2.95 14.20
N ILE A 77 11.83 3.77 13.28
CA ILE A 77 11.51 3.42 11.87
C ILE A 77 11.95 4.55 10.92
N TYR A 78 12.06 4.30 9.61
CA TYR A 78 12.51 5.29 8.61
C TYR A 78 11.38 6.27 8.24
N ASP A 79 11.68 7.57 8.25
CA ASP A 79 10.77 8.68 8.00
C ASP A 79 11.20 9.45 6.74
N THR A 80 10.49 9.30 5.62
CA THR A 80 10.79 10.06 4.39
C THR A 80 10.51 11.57 4.54
N TRP A 81 9.70 11.96 5.52
CA TRP A 81 9.28 13.35 5.77
C TRP A 81 10.16 14.07 6.79
N ALA A 82 11.27 13.47 7.21
CA ALA A 82 12.21 14.10 8.12
C ALA A 82 12.71 15.46 7.57
N PRO A 83 12.79 16.53 8.41
CA PRO A 83 13.24 17.84 7.96
C PRO A 83 14.64 17.81 7.33
N GLY A 84 14.73 18.09 6.03
CA GLY A 84 16.00 18.07 5.27
C GLY A 84 16.22 16.83 4.39
N GLY A 85 15.28 15.87 4.38
CA GLY A 85 15.36 14.62 3.62
C GLY A 85 15.24 13.41 4.55
N GLY A 86 14.76 12.27 4.05
CA GLY A 86 14.39 11.12 4.88
C GLY A 86 15.50 10.56 5.77
N ASP A 87 15.16 10.15 6.99
CA ASP A 87 16.10 9.63 8.00
C ASP A 87 15.41 8.66 8.99
N VAL A 88 16.19 7.88 9.76
CA VAL A 88 15.66 6.99 10.81
C VAL A 88 15.39 7.79 12.08
N ARG A 89 14.14 7.76 12.56
CA ARG A 89 13.73 8.52 13.75
C ARG A 89 12.94 7.67 14.75
N LYS A 90 13.15 7.94 16.04
CA LYS A 90 12.27 7.44 17.11
C LYS A 90 11.01 8.29 17.17
N ILE A 91 9.85 7.64 17.21
CA ILE A 91 8.57 8.33 17.34
C ILE A 91 8.27 8.52 18.83
N THR A 92 8.33 9.75 19.31
CA THR A 92 8.14 10.08 20.74
C THR A 92 6.77 10.67 21.06
N ASN A 93 6.08 11.26 20.07
CA ASN A 93 4.79 11.93 20.23
C ASN A 93 3.74 11.27 19.32
N LEU A 94 3.13 10.18 19.79
CA LEU A 94 2.16 9.41 19.02
C LEU A 94 0.81 10.12 18.90
N THR A 95 0.17 10.03 17.73
CA THR A 95 -1.22 10.47 17.59
C THR A 95 -2.16 9.44 18.20
N LEU A 96 -2.64 9.73 19.41
CA LEU A 96 -3.63 8.89 20.10
C LEU A 96 -5.06 9.45 19.99
N SER A 97 -5.24 10.60 19.34
CA SER A 97 -6.56 11.22 19.19
C SER A 97 -7.47 10.35 18.31
N PRO A 98 -8.59 9.82 18.85
CA PRO A 98 -9.47 8.95 18.07
C PRO A 98 -10.15 9.67 16.91
N SER A 99 -10.40 10.98 17.03
CA SER A 99 -11.01 11.75 15.93
C SER A 99 -10.12 11.81 14.68
N ILE A 100 -8.80 11.75 14.85
CA ILE A 100 -7.84 11.73 13.75
C ILE A 100 -7.72 10.30 13.21
N ILE A 101 -7.41 9.33 14.09
CA ILE A 101 -7.19 7.93 13.71
C ILE A 101 -8.43 7.30 13.04
N PHE A 102 -9.61 7.42 13.64
CA PHE A 102 -10.85 6.92 13.04
C PHE A 102 -11.37 7.84 11.94
N GLY A 103 -10.90 9.10 11.88
CA GLY A 103 -11.19 10.02 10.79
C GLY A 103 -10.72 9.47 9.44
N TYR A 104 -9.52 8.89 9.37
CA TYR A 104 -9.03 8.23 8.15
C TYR A 104 -9.97 7.14 7.61
N LEU A 105 -10.59 6.35 8.49
CA LEU A 105 -11.51 5.28 8.09
C LEU A 105 -12.79 5.80 7.43
N LEU A 106 -13.15 7.06 7.68
CA LEU A 106 -14.36 7.70 7.17
C LEU A 106 -14.08 8.61 5.96
N LYS A 107 -12.81 8.80 5.57
CA LYS A 107 -12.45 9.56 4.37
C LYS A 107 -12.95 8.88 3.10
N SER A 108 -13.26 9.68 2.10
CA SER A 108 -13.61 9.21 0.76
C SER A 108 -12.42 8.48 0.11
N PRO A 109 -12.64 7.39 -0.64
CA PRO A 109 -11.58 6.70 -1.37
C PRO A 109 -11.23 7.37 -2.72
N PHE A 110 -11.88 8.47 -3.07
CA PHE A 110 -11.65 9.18 -4.34
C PHE A 110 -10.45 10.15 -4.26
N GLY A 111 -10.09 10.75 -5.42
CA GLY A 111 -9.00 11.72 -5.54
C GLY A 111 -9.14 12.89 -4.56
N GLY A 112 -8.01 13.44 -4.13
CA GLY A 112 -7.89 14.44 -3.07
C GLY A 112 -8.05 13.91 -1.63
N GLU A 113 -8.70 12.76 -1.43
CA GLU A 113 -9.03 12.23 -0.10
C GLU A 113 -8.27 10.94 0.24
N GLY A 114 -8.40 9.91 -0.59
CA GLY A 114 -7.55 8.70 -0.54
C GLY A 114 -7.73 7.77 0.66
N TRP A 115 -8.88 7.80 1.36
CA TRP A 115 -9.18 6.91 2.52
C TRP A 115 -7.97 6.75 3.47
N ILE A 116 -7.66 5.53 3.93
CA ILE A 116 -6.46 5.24 4.76
C ILE A 116 -5.14 5.30 3.98
N VAL A 117 -5.16 5.24 2.65
CA VAL A 117 -3.95 5.33 1.80
C VAL A 117 -3.31 6.72 1.92
N SER A 118 -4.08 7.72 2.35
CA SER A 118 -3.65 9.11 2.52
C SER A 118 -2.83 9.40 3.76
N VAL A 119 -2.55 8.41 4.62
CA VAL A 119 -1.72 8.63 5.82
C VAL A 119 -0.33 9.14 5.43
N ASP A 120 0.04 10.30 5.95
CA ASP A 120 1.18 11.10 5.48
C ASP A 120 2.25 11.38 6.54
N ASP A 121 2.09 10.90 7.78
CA ASP A 121 3.12 10.93 8.81
C ASP A 121 3.24 9.62 9.60
N LEU A 122 4.35 9.48 10.34
CA LEU A 122 4.65 8.26 11.11
C LEU A 122 3.93 8.24 12.46
N GLU A 123 3.65 9.40 13.03
CA GLU A 123 2.92 9.57 14.28
C GLU A 123 1.52 8.94 14.21
N ASP A 124 0.82 9.12 13.09
CA ASP A 124 -0.49 8.55 12.79
C ASP A 124 -0.41 7.07 12.46
N ILE A 125 0.63 6.63 11.73
CA ILE A 125 0.87 5.19 11.48
C ILE A 125 1.04 4.46 12.81
N ILE A 126 1.97 4.89 13.67
CA ILE A 126 2.22 4.20 14.94
C ILE A 126 1.02 4.35 15.89
N GLY A 127 0.41 5.53 15.95
CA GLY A 127 -0.80 5.78 16.72
C GLY A 127 -1.95 4.83 16.35
N GLY A 128 -2.19 4.64 15.04
CA GLY A 128 -3.16 3.68 14.52
C GLY A 128 -2.86 2.23 14.93
N HIS A 129 -1.59 1.82 14.92
CA HIS A 129 -1.18 0.48 15.37
C HIS A 129 -1.38 0.28 16.88
N VAL A 130 -1.22 1.32 17.70
CA VAL A 130 -1.53 1.26 19.14
C VAL A 130 -3.02 1.03 19.36
N TRP A 131 -3.88 1.75 18.63
CA TRP A 131 -5.32 1.52 18.64
C TRP A 131 -5.69 0.12 18.17
N LEU A 132 -5.15 -0.33 17.03
CA LEU A 132 -5.40 -1.65 16.48
C LEU A 132 -4.97 -2.76 17.45
N GLY A 133 -3.76 -2.68 18.00
CA GLY A 133 -3.26 -3.66 18.97
C GLY A 133 -4.15 -3.75 20.21
N SER A 134 -4.60 -2.61 20.73
CA SER A 134 -5.53 -2.55 21.87
C SER A 134 -6.88 -3.20 21.52
N ILE A 135 -7.47 -2.84 20.36
CA ILE A 135 -8.74 -3.40 19.88
C ILE A 135 -8.63 -4.92 19.69
N CYS A 136 -7.54 -5.42 19.11
CA CYS A 136 -7.32 -6.85 18.91
C CYS A 136 -7.19 -7.60 20.25
N ILE A 137 -6.48 -7.04 21.23
CA ILE A 137 -6.36 -7.66 22.58
C ILE A 137 -7.71 -7.71 23.27
N PHE A 138 -8.43 -6.57 23.36
CA PHE A 138 -9.73 -6.54 24.01
C PHE A 138 -10.77 -7.38 23.27
N GLY A 139 -10.77 -7.34 21.93
CA GLY A 139 -11.62 -8.18 21.09
C GLY A 139 -11.31 -9.67 21.25
N GLY A 140 -10.03 -10.05 21.36
CA GLY A 140 -9.60 -11.42 21.64
C GLY A 140 -10.09 -11.91 23.00
N ILE A 141 -9.88 -11.12 24.07
CA ILE A 141 -10.40 -11.43 25.41
C ILE A 141 -11.93 -11.57 25.37
N TRP A 142 -12.61 -10.64 24.71
CA TRP A 142 -14.06 -10.70 24.51
C TRP A 142 -14.49 -12.01 23.84
N HIS A 143 -13.85 -12.41 22.75
CA HIS A 143 -14.19 -13.65 22.03
C HIS A 143 -13.83 -14.93 22.80
N ILE A 144 -12.85 -14.89 23.72
CA ILE A 144 -12.57 -16.00 24.64
C ILE A 144 -13.67 -16.13 25.70
N LEU A 145 -14.13 -15.00 26.25
CA LEU A 145 -15.06 -14.97 27.38
C LEU A 145 -16.54 -15.04 26.98
N THR A 146 -16.84 -14.90 25.70
CA THR A 146 -18.22 -14.87 25.20
C THR A 146 -18.49 -15.97 24.17
N LYS A 147 -19.78 -16.19 23.90
CA LYS A 147 -20.25 -17.09 22.85
C LYS A 147 -21.08 -16.31 21.83
N PRO A 148 -21.19 -16.78 20.57
CA PRO A 148 -21.98 -16.09 19.55
C PRO A 148 -23.43 -15.83 19.99
N PHE A 149 -23.87 -14.57 19.87
CA PHE A 149 -25.23 -14.17 20.18
C PHE A 149 -26.25 -14.82 19.24
N ALA A 150 -27.52 -14.81 19.65
CA ALA A 150 -28.59 -15.48 18.91
C ALA A 150 -28.78 -14.92 17.49
N TRP A 151 -28.63 -13.61 17.29
CA TRP A 151 -28.72 -12.99 15.96
C TRP A 151 -27.58 -13.44 15.05
N ALA A 152 -26.35 -13.53 15.57
CA ALA A 152 -25.18 -13.98 14.81
C ALA A 152 -25.34 -15.45 14.41
N ARG A 153 -25.80 -16.30 15.34
CA ARG A 153 -26.08 -17.72 15.08
C ARG A 153 -27.08 -17.96 13.94
N ARG A 154 -28.06 -17.06 13.78
CA ARG A 154 -29.06 -17.14 12.71
C ARG A 154 -28.61 -16.54 11.38
N ALA A 155 -27.61 -15.66 11.39
CA ALA A 155 -27.18 -14.94 10.20
C ALA A 155 -26.06 -15.67 9.42
N LEU A 156 -25.29 -16.52 10.08
CA LEU A 156 -24.06 -17.11 9.55
C LEU A 156 -24.18 -18.63 9.34
N VAL A 157 -23.28 -19.17 8.52
CA VAL A 157 -23.10 -20.62 8.33
C VAL A 157 -21.93 -21.07 9.21
N TRP A 158 -22.14 -22.11 10.03
CA TRP A 158 -21.18 -22.56 11.03
C TRP A 158 -20.48 -23.84 10.56
N SER A 159 -19.57 -23.71 9.59
CA SER A 159 -18.75 -24.81 9.06
C SER A 159 -17.34 -24.34 8.73
N GLY A 160 -16.37 -25.28 8.71
CA GLY A 160 -14.98 -24.95 8.38
C GLY A 160 -14.82 -24.28 7.02
N GLU A 161 -15.58 -24.73 6.01
CA GLU A 161 -15.57 -24.13 4.68
C GLU A 161 -16.17 -22.71 4.67
N ALA A 162 -17.21 -22.45 5.47
CA ALA A 162 -17.74 -21.10 5.62
C ALA A 162 -16.68 -20.16 6.25
N TYR A 163 -15.96 -20.62 7.28
CA TYR A 163 -14.90 -19.82 7.92
C TYR A 163 -13.72 -19.55 6.99
N LEU A 164 -13.34 -20.53 6.17
CA LEU A 164 -12.39 -20.34 5.07
C LEU A 164 -12.90 -19.26 4.11
N SER A 165 -14.17 -19.33 3.68
CA SER A 165 -14.76 -18.36 2.76
C SER A 165 -14.73 -16.93 3.31
N TYR A 166 -14.99 -16.73 4.61
CA TYR A 166 -14.95 -15.40 5.24
C TYR A 166 -13.54 -14.85 5.25
N SER A 167 -12.55 -15.69 5.57
CA SER A 167 -11.13 -15.32 5.54
C SER A 167 -10.64 -14.98 4.14
N LEU A 168 -11.06 -15.74 3.12
CA LEU A 168 -10.75 -15.45 1.72
C LEU A 168 -11.31 -14.10 1.27
N GLY A 169 -12.54 -13.78 1.67
CA GLY A 169 -13.16 -12.49 1.40
C GLY A 169 -12.39 -11.32 2.03
N ALA A 170 -11.96 -11.48 3.29
CA ALA A 170 -11.13 -10.49 3.96
C ALA A 170 -9.74 -10.33 3.30
N LEU A 171 -9.03 -11.42 3.01
CA LEU A 171 -7.72 -11.40 2.34
C LEU A 171 -7.79 -10.79 0.94
N SER A 172 -8.90 -10.99 0.21
CA SER A 172 -9.12 -10.34 -1.07
C SER A 172 -9.12 -8.81 -0.94
N VAL A 173 -9.89 -8.29 0.01
CA VAL A 173 -9.93 -6.85 0.30
C VAL A 173 -8.54 -6.36 0.73
N PHE A 174 -7.81 -7.11 1.57
CA PHE A 174 -6.44 -6.75 1.93
C PHE A 174 -5.51 -6.67 0.72
N GLY A 175 -5.62 -7.57 -0.24
CA GLY A 175 -4.85 -7.53 -1.49
C GLY A 175 -5.13 -6.27 -2.32
N PHE A 176 -6.40 -5.87 -2.46
CA PHE A 176 -6.76 -4.64 -3.16
C PHE A 176 -6.29 -3.38 -2.41
N ILE A 177 -6.39 -3.36 -1.08
CA ILE A 177 -5.88 -2.26 -0.26
C ILE A 177 -4.37 -2.14 -0.41
N ALA A 178 -3.64 -3.26 -0.31
CA ALA A 178 -2.18 -3.30 -0.49
C ALA A 178 -1.75 -2.81 -1.88
N CYS A 179 -2.50 -3.18 -2.94
CA CYS A 179 -2.30 -2.70 -4.30
C CYS A 179 -2.37 -1.17 -4.37
N CYS A 180 -3.40 -0.55 -3.80
CA CYS A 180 -3.52 0.90 -3.77
C CYS A 180 -2.44 1.57 -2.89
N PHE A 181 -2.13 0.99 -1.73
CA PHE A 181 -1.11 1.53 -0.83
C PHE A 181 0.26 1.66 -1.50
N VAL A 182 0.77 0.59 -2.11
CA VAL A 182 2.09 0.63 -2.74
C VAL A 182 2.12 1.52 -3.99
N TRP A 183 0.96 1.71 -4.64
CA TRP A 183 0.86 2.54 -5.84
C TRP A 183 0.85 4.04 -5.54
N PHE A 184 0.22 4.46 -4.44
CA PHE A 184 -0.01 5.88 -4.13
C PHE A 184 0.77 6.41 -2.93
N ASN A 185 0.91 5.62 -1.87
CA ASN A 185 1.51 6.10 -0.63
C ASN A 185 3.05 6.14 -0.76
N ASN A 186 3.65 7.27 -0.42
CA ASN A 186 5.10 7.45 -0.37
C ASN A 186 5.64 7.56 1.07
N THR A 187 4.78 7.55 2.09
CA THR A 187 5.15 7.57 3.52
C THR A 187 5.59 6.19 4.02
N ALA A 188 4.68 5.22 3.96
CA ALA A 188 4.94 3.82 4.34
C ALA A 188 5.71 3.05 3.25
N TYR A 189 5.74 3.58 2.02
CA TYR A 189 6.58 3.10 0.93
C TYR A 189 7.49 4.23 0.43
N PRO A 190 8.59 4.54 1.13
CA PRO A 190 9.49 5.63 0.75
C PRO A 190 10.03 5.50 -0.68
N SER A 191 9.94 6.56 -1.46
CA SER A 191 10.37 6.55 -2.87
C SER A 191 11.87 6.35 -3.03
N GLU A 192 12.67 6.60 -1.99
CA GLU A 192 14.10 6.26 -1.92
C GLU A 192 14.35 4.75 -2.05
N PHE A 193 13.43 3.92 -1.54
CA PHE A 193 13.57 2.47 -1.57
C PHE A 193 12.78 1.84 -2.72
N TYR A 194 11.56 2.31 -2.96
CA TYR A 194 10.61 1.71 -3.91
C TYR A 194 10.56 2.42 -5.27
N GLY A 195 11.25 3.55 -5.44
CA GLY A 195 11.16 4.41 -6.62
C GLY A 195 9.94 5.34 -6.54
N PRO A 196 9.81 6.30 -7.47
CA PRO A 196 8.69 7.23 -7.47
C PRO A 196 7.36 6.53 -7.74
N THR A 197 6.27 7.07 -7.19
CA THR A 197 4.92 6.69 -7.64
C THR A 197 4.67 7.17 -9.08
N GLY A 198 3.61 6.67 -9.73
CA GLY A 198 3.20 7.18 -11.04
C GLY A 198 2.89 8.69 -11.03
N PRO A 199 2.04 9.18 -10.10
CA PRO A 199 1.82 10.61 -9.90
C PRO A 199 3.10 11.40 -9.64
N GLU A 200 4.02 10.86 -8.83
CA GLU A 200 5.29 11.50 -8.48
C GLU A 200 6.21 11.68 -9.68
N ALA A 201 6.40 10.64 -10.49
CA ALA A 201 7.23 10.71 -11.69
C ALA A 201 6.66 11.70 -12.73
N SER A 202 5.32 11.77 -12.86
CA SER A 202 4.66 12.70 -13.77
C SER A 202 4.84 14.17 -13.34
N GLN A 203 4.68 14.46 -12.05
CA GLN A 203 4.90 15.80 -11.51
C GLN A 203 6.39 16.19 -11.56
N ALA A 204 7.30 15.23 -11.34
CA ALA A 204 8.73 15.40 -11.47
C ALA A 204 9.16 15.77 -12.90
N GLN A 205 8.52 15.20 -13.92
CA GLN A 205 8.72 15.60 -15.31
C GLN A 205 8.34 17.07 -15.52
N ALA A 206 7.13 17.47 -15.12
CA ALA A 206 6.66 18.85 -15.28
C ALA A 206 7.57 19.86 -14.57
N PHE A 207 7.99 19.54 -13.34
CA PHE A 207 8.93 20.35 -12.58
C PHE A 207 10.28 20.49 -13.28
N THR A 208 10.84 19.40 -13.82
CA THR A 208 12.14 19.40 -14.48
C THR A 208 12.18 20.32 -15.70
N PHE A 209 11.14 20.26 -16.55
CA PHE A 209 11.03 21.15 -17.71
C PHE A 209 10.73 22.61 -17.32
N LEU A 210 9.95 22.84 -16.27
CA LEU A 210 9.71 24.18 -15.72
C LEU A 210 11.05 24.82 -15.29
N VAL A 211 11.86 24.11 -14.48
CA VAL A 211 13.16 24.60 -14.02
C VAL A 211 14.08 24.93 -15.20
N ARG A 212 14.19 24.00 -16.15
CA ARG A 212 15.03 24.19 -17.34
C ARG A 212 14.62 25.45 -18.11
N ASP A 213 13.34 25.60 -18.42
CA ASP A 213 12.87 26.69 -19.27
C ASP A 213 12.92 28.04 -18.54
N GLN A 214 12.68 28.04 -17.21
CA GLN A 214 12.88 29.23 -16.39
C GLN A 214 14.34 29.70 -16.41
N ARG A 215 15.31 28.78 -16.36
CA ARG A 215 16.75 29.10 -16.48
C ARG A 215 17.12 29.62 -17.87
N LEU A 216 16.39 29.21 -18.91
CA LEU A 216 16.50 29.75 -20.26
C LEU A 216 15.78 31.10 -20.44
N GLY A 217 15.20 31.66 -19.36
CA GLY A 217 14.55 32.98 -19.36
C GLY A 217 13.05 32.94 -19.65
N ALA A 218 12.41 31.78 -19.66
CA ALA A 218 10.96 31.69 -19.83
C ALA A 218 10.21 32.18 -18.59
N ASN A 219 9.19 33.02 -18.79
CA ASN A 219 8.26 33.42 -17.74
C ASN A 219 7.20 32.33 -17.52
N VAL A 220 7.53 31.33 -16.70
CA VAL A 220 6.71 30.12 -16.51
C VAL A 220 5.28 30.39 -16.01
N GLY A 221 5.06 31.49 -15.28
CA GLY A 221 3.74 31.90 -14.78
C GLY A 221 2.84 32.59 -15.81
N SER A 222 3.37 33.03 -16.95
CA SER A 222 2.61 33.69 -18.03
C SER A 222 2.76 32.99 -19.39
N ALA A 223 3.45 31.84 -19.43
CA ALA A 223 3.64 31.08 -20.65
C ALA A 223 2.37 30.31 -21.01
N GLN A 224 1.66 30.77 -22.03
CA GLN A 224 0.49 30.08 -22.57
C GLN A 224 0.91 28.86 -23.40
N GLY A 225 0.24 27.74 -23.18
CA GLY A 225 0.35 26.53 -23.97
C GLY A 225 -0.59 26.54 -25.19
N PRO A 226 -0.49 25.53 -26.08
CA PRO A 226 -1.24 25.50 -27.33
C PRO A 226 -2.77 25.46 -27.16
N THR A 227 -3.26 24.95 -26.04
CA THR A 227 -4.71 24.82 -25.73
C THR A 227 -5.30 26.09 -25.13
N GLY A 228 -4.48 27.12 -24.92
CA GLY A 228 -4.87 28.34 -24.21
C GLY A 228 -4.70 28.27 -22.68
N LEU A 229 -4.50 27.08 -22.11
CA LEU A 229 -4.10 26.90 -20.71
C LEU A 229 -2.62 27.26 -20.51
N GLY A 230 -2.20 27.48 -19.26
CA GLY A 230 -0.78 27.70 -18.96
C GLY A 230 0.05 26.45 -19.23
N LYS A 231 1.21 26.63 -19.87
CA LYS A 231 2.12 25.55 -20.27
C LYS A 231 2.71 24.82 -19.06
N TYR A 232 3.15 25.58 -18.05
CA TYR A 232 3.82 25.03 -16.87
C TYR A 232 2.94 25.05 -15.63
N LEU A 233 2.12 26.09 -15.46
CA LEU A 233 1.26 26.30 -14.30
C LEU A 233 -0.16 26.59 -14.74
N MET A 234 -1.14 26.03 -14.04
CA MET A 234 -2.56 26.29 -14.25
C MET A 234 -3.30 26.21 -12.90
N ARG A 235 -4.64 26.31 -12.92
CA ARG A 235 -5.46 26.13 -11.72
C ARG A 235 -6.11 24.75 -11.69
N SER A 236 -6.20 24.19 -10.49
CA SER A 236 -7.10 23.06 -10.20
C SER A 236 -8.57 23.48 -10.36
N PRO A 237 -9.52 22.53 -10.33
CA PRO A 237 -10.94 22.85 -10.29
C PRO A 237 -11.37 23.71 -9.10
N THR A 238 -10.61 23.69 -7.99
CA THR A 238 -10.87 24.44 -6.74
C THR A 238 -10.01 25.71 -6.61
N GLY A 239 -9.12 25.97 -7.57
CA GLY A 239 -8.42 27.25 -7.72
C GLY A 239 -6.95 27.25 -7.27
N GLU A 240 -6.43 26.17 -6.68
CA GLU A 240 -5.01 26.03 -6.33
C GLU A 240 -4.12 26.07 -7.59
N VAL A 241 -2.92 26.62 -7.45
CA VAL A 241 -1.90 26.60 -8.50
C VAL A 241 -1.26 25.21 -8.58
N ILE A 242 -1.31 24.59 -9.76
CA ILE A 242 -0.85 23.23 -10.03
C ILE A 242 0.02 23.20 -11.28
N PHE A 243 0.75 22.11 -11.53
CA PHE A 243 1.46 21.94 -12.80
C PHE A 243 0.48 21.76 -13.98
N GLY A 244 0.87 22.29 -15.14
CA GLY A 244 0.14 22.21 -16.40
C GLY A 244 0.34 20.90 -17.17
N GLY A 245 -0.32 20.78 -18.33
CA GLY A 245 -0.27 19.58 -19.16
C GLY A 245 -1.04 18.39 -18.56
N GLU A 246 -0.76 17.18 -19.03
CA GLU A 246 -1.50 15.99 -18.59
C GLU A 246 -1.35 15.66 -17.10
N THR A 247 -0.30 16.16 -16.46
CA THR A 247 -0.09 15.97 -15.02
C THR A 247 -1.07 16.77 -14.17
N MET A 248 -1.94 17.60 -14.76
CA MET A 248 -3.05 18.25 -14.05
C MET A 248 -3.91 17.26 -13.25
N ARG A 249 -3.97 15.99 -13.67
CA ARG A 249 -4.69 14.91 -12.98
C ARG A 249 -4.03 14.44 -11.68
N PHE A 250 -2.76 14.80 -11.45
CA PHE A 250 -1.93 14.34 -10.33
C PHE A 250 -1.60 15.47 -9.35
N TRP A 251 -2.41 16.53 -9.34
CA TRP A 251 -2.20 17.69 -8.49
C TRP A 251 -2.33 17.44 -6.98
N ASP A 252 -2.96 16.31 -6.61
CA ASP A 252 -3.07 15.82 -5.23
C ASP A 252 -1.75 15.27 -4.68
N LEU A 253 -0.71 15.10 -5.52
CA LEU A 253 0.60 14.62 -5.06
C LEU A 253 1.16 15.55 -3.97
N ARG A 254 1.57 14.91 -2.88
CA ARG A 254 2.42 15.50 -1.83
C ARG A 254 3.73 14.73 -1.83
N ALA A 255 4.86 15.43 -1.89
CA ALA A 255 6.18 14.81 -1.83
C ALA A 255 7.19 15.73 -1.14
N PRO A 256 8.13 15.20 -0.34
CA PRO A 256 9.06 16.02 0.45
C PRO A 256 9.93 16.94 -0.42
N TRP A 257 10.21 16.55 -1.66
CA TRP A 257 10.96 17.38 -2.61
C TRP A 257 10.15 18.52 -3.25
N LEU A 258 8.82 18.47 -3.18
CA LEU A 258 7.92 19.46 -3.80
C LEU A 258 7.24 20.38 -2.77
N GLU A 259 6.90 19.87 -1.59
CA GLU A 259 6.20 20.62 -0.54
C GLU A 259 6.85 21.96 -0.14
N PRO A 260 8.20 22.11 -0.11
CA PRO A 260 8.82 23.42 0.16
C PRO A 260 8.41 24.52 -0.82
N LEU A 261 7.97 24.16 -2.03
CA LEU A 261 7.55 25.10 -3.08
C LEU A 261 6.03 25.37 -3.05
N ARG A 262 5.30 24.75 -2.13
CA ARG A 262 3.86 24.93 -1.93
C ARG A 262 3.58 26.00 -0.88
N GLY A 263 2.68 26.91 -1.19
CA GLY A 263 2.09 27.88 -0.27
C GLY A 263 0.59 27.60 -0.04
N PRO A 264 -0.13 28.51 0.64
CA PRO A 264 -1.55 28.33 0.99
C PRO A 264 -2.48 28.12 -0.22
N ASN A 265 -2.07 28.60 -1.40
CA ASN A 265 -2.87 28.55 -2.64
C ASN A 265 -2.30 27.57 -3.68
N GLY A 266 -1.56 26.53 -3.26
CA GLY A 266 -0.85 25.62 -4.15
C GLY A 266 0.59 26.06 -4.42
N LEU A 267 1.11 25.78 -5.61
CA LEU A 267 2.49 26.12 -5.97
C LEU A 267 2.74 27.64 -5.95
N ASP A 268 3.76 28.07 -5.22
CA ASP A 268 4.08 29.49 -5.06
C ASP A 268 5.07 29.95 -6.15
N LEU A 269 4.62 30.87 -7.00
CA LEU A 269 5.43 31.41 -8.10
C LEU A 269 6.70 32.14 -7.61
N SER A 270 6.67 32.76 -6.43
CA SER A 270 7.84 33.44 -5.86
C SER A 270 8.91 32.43 -5.45
N ARG A 271 8.49 31.31 -4.82
CA ARG A 271 9.37 30.20 -4.44
C ARG A 271 9.91 29.47 -5.65
N LEU A 272 9.07 29.19 -6.65
CA LEU A 272 9.51 28.61 -7.92
C LEU A 272 10.57 29.46 -8.62
N LYS A 273 10.53 30.78 -8.45
CA LYS A 273 11.52 31.69 -9.03
C LYS A 273 12.84 31.76 -8.28
N LYS A 274 12.84 31.57 -6.96
CA LYS A 274 13.97 31.94 -6.10
C LYS A 274 14.52 30.82 -5.21
N ASP A 275 13.68 29.85 -4.87
CA ASP A 275 13.94 28.94 -3.75
C ASP A 275 14.13 27.49 -4.19
N ILE A 276 14.11 27.22 -5.51
CA ILE A 276 14.41 25.89 -6.05
C ILE A 276 15.85 25.51 -5.73
N GLN A 277 16.00 24.35 -5.08
CA GLN A 277 17.30 23.83 -4.66
C GLN A 277 17.85 22.80 -5.65
N PRO A 278 19.18 22.73 -5.86
CA PRO A 278 19.78 21.73 -6.73
C PRO A 278 19.44 20.28 -6.38
N TRP A 279 19.19 19.97 -5.10
CA TRP A 279 18.79 18.62 -4.69
C TRP A 279 17.37 18.27 -5.14
N GLN A 280 16.45 19.24 -5.21
CA GLN A 280 15.10 19.04 -5.76
C GLN A 280 15.18 18.76 -7.26
N GLU A 281 16.04 19.47 -7.98
CA GLU A 281 16.28 19.25 -9.42
C GLU A 281 16.86 17.86 -9.70
N ARG A 282 17.83 17.41 -8.89
CA ARG A 282 18.38 16.05 -9.01
C ARG A 282 17.29 15.00 -8.74
N ARG A 283 16.53 15.18 -7.66
CA ARG A 283 15.45 14.28 -7.27
C ARG A 283 14.36 14.20 -8.34
N SER A 284 13.96 15.32 -8.92
CA SER A 284 12.95 15.33 -9.98
C SER A 284 13.48 14.71 -11.29
N ALA A 285 14.73 14.96 -11.64
CA ALA A 285 15.35 14.36 -12.81
C ALA A 285 15.47 12.83 -12.66
N GLU A 286 15.87 12.35 -11.47
CA GLU A 286 15.90 10.94 -11.10
C GLU A 286 14.50 10.31 -11.18
N TYR A 287 13.48 10.96 -10.60
CA TYR A 287 12.14 10.40 -10.56
C TYR A 287 11.42 10.42 -11.90
N MET A 288 11.65 11.43 -12.75
CA MET A 288 11.07 11.42 -14.10
C MET A 288 11.67 10.30 -14.97
N THR A 289 12.94 9.94 -14.78
CA THR A 289 13.61 8.87 -15.56
C THR A 289 13.38 7.48 -14.99
N HIS A 290 12.86 7.37 -13.77
CA HIS A 290 12.50 6.11 -13.11
C HIS A 290 10.99 5.94 -12.90
N ALA A 291 10.18 6.57 -13.77
CA ALA A 291 8.74 6.39 -13.79
C ALA A 291 8.37 4.89 -13.81
N PRO A 292 7.30 4.44 -13.12
CA PRO A 292 6.96 3.03 -12.96
C PRO A 292 6.33 2.40 -14.23
N LEU A 293 7.01 2.55 -15.38
CA LEU A 293 6.66 2.01 -16.68
C LEU A 293 7.77 1.09 -17.18
N GLY A 294 7.39 -0.07 -17.70
CA GLY A 294 8.28 -1.00 -18.35
C GLY A 294 7.51 -2.21 -18.88
N SER A 295 8.17 -3.00 -19.71
CA SER A 295 7.61 -4.22 -20.29
C SER A 295 7.73 -5.43 -19.34
N LEU A 296 7.02 -6.51 -19.65
CA LEU A 296 7.06 -7.75 -18.88
C LEU A 296 8.45 -8.40 -18.86
N ASN A 297 9.25 -8.22 -19.92
CA ASN A 297 10.65 -8.66 -20.01
C ASN A 297 11.65 -7.62 -19.47
N SER A 298 11.17 -6.70 -18.63
CA SER A 298 11.94 -5.68 -17.92
C SER A 298 12.64 -4.62 -18.76
N VAL A 299 12.11 -4.27 -19.92
CA VAL A 299 12.58 -3.09 -20.68
C VAL A 299 11.91 -1.85 -20.09
N GLY A 300 12.69 -0.99 -19.46
CA GLY A 300 12.21 0.22 -18.81
C GLY A 300 11.84 1.31 -19.80
N GLY A 301 10.79 2.07 -19.49
CA GLY A 301 10.31 3.16 -20.33
C GLY A 301 8.93 2.89 -20.93
N VAL A 302 8.59 3.65 -21.97
CA VAL A 302 7.30 3.54 -22.67
C VAL A 302 7.25 2.29 -23.54
N ALA A 303 6.06 1.88 -23.98
CA ALA A 303 5.87 0.66 -24.77
C ALA A 303 6.61 0.66 -26.13
N THR A 304 6.98 1.84 -26.64
CA THR A 304 7.75 2.01 -27.89
C THR A 304 9.24 2.22 -27.65
N GLU A 305 9.71 2.09 -26.40
CA GLU A 305 11.13 2.24 -26.07
C GLU A 305 11.94 1.08 -26.66
N ILE A 306 13.14 1.39 -27.13
CA ILE A 306 14.07 0.35 -27.60
C ILE A 306 14.66 -0.42 -26.41
N ASN A 307 15.14 -1.64 -26.65
CA ASN A 307 15.84 -2.42 -25.63
C ASN A 307 17.15 -1.72 -25.23
N ALA A 308 17.15 -1.05 -24.08
CA ALA A 308 18.33 -0.35 -23.56
C ALA A 308 18.43 -0.42 -22.03
N VAL A 309 17.36 -0.08 -21.33
CA VAL A 309 17.34 0.00 -19.85
C VAL A 309 16.62 -1.22 -19.29
N ASN A 310 17.27 -1.97 -18.40
CA ASN A 310 16.64 -3.07 -17.68
C ASN A 310 16.01 -2.55 -16.37
N TYR A 311 14.72 -2.21 -16.41
CA TYR A 311 14.03 -1.61 -15.27
C TYR A 311 12.52 -1.85 -15.31
N VAL A 312 11.98 -2.30 -14.18
CA VAL A 312 10.54 -2.21 -13.84
C VAL A 312 10.46 -1.87 -12.37
N SER A 313 9.67 -0.86 -12.03
CA SER A 313 9.54 -0.38 -10.66
C SER A 313 9.04 -1.50 -9.72
N PRO A 314 9.60 -1.62 -8.49
CA PRO A 314 9.03 -2.45 -7.42
C PRO A 314 7.55 -2.17 -7.18
N ARG A 315 7.10 -0.91 -7.35
CA ARG A 315 5.68 -0.56 -7.20
C ARG A 315 4.81 -1.26 -8.22
N SER A 316 5.24 -1.36 -9.47
CA SER A 316 4.52 -2.08 -10.52
C SER A 316 4.44 -3.57 -10.22
N TRP A 317 5.56 -4.19 -9.82
CA TRP A 317 5.58 -5.60 -9.42
C TRP A 317 4.67 -5.90 -8.23
N LEU A 318 4.73 -5.08 -7.18
CA LEU A 318 3.93 -5.27 -5.98
C LEU A 318 2.43 -5.01 -6.25
N ALA A 319 2.08 -3.91 -6.93
CA ALA A 319 0.69 -3.60 -7.23
C ALA A 319 0.03 -4.67 -8.11
N THR A 320 0.68 -5.07 -9.20
CA THR A 320 0.13 -6.08 -10.13
C THR A 320 -0.01 -7.44 -9.47
N SER A 321 0.99 -7.91 -8.72
CA SER A 321 0.92 -9.18 -8.00
C SER A 321 -0.19 -9.21 -6.95
N HIS A 322 -0.28 -8.18 -6.11
CA HIS A 322 -1.30 -8.12 -5.06
C HIS A 322 -2.71 -7.94 -5.62
N PHE A 323 -2.88 -7.24 -6.74
CA PHE A 323 -4.17 -7.18 -7.44
C PHE A 323 -4.62 -8.55 -7.94
N VAL A 324 -3.72 -9.30 -8.59
CA VAL A 324 -4.02 -10.66 -9.10
C VAL A 324 -4.36 -11.61 -7.94
N LEU A 325 -3.57 -11.58 -6.86
CA LEU A 325 -3.86 -12.36 -5.66
C LEU A 325 -5.20 -11.99 -5.03
N GLY A 326 -5.46 -10.70 -4.86
CA GLY A 326 -6.73 -10.19 -4.32
C GLY A 326 -7.94 -10.63 -5.14
N PHE A 327 -7.81 -10.61 -6.47
CA PHE A 327 -8.84 -11.10 -7.39
C PHE A 327 -9.10 -12.60 -7.24
N PHE A 328 -8.07 -13.45 -7.26
CA PHE A 328 -8.28 -14.90 -7.13
C PHE A 328 -8.78 -15.31 -5.74
N LEU A 329 -8.38 -14.59 -4.69
CA LEU A 329 -8.95 -14.78 -3.35
C LEU A 329 -10.43 -14.40 -3.30
N PHE A 330 -10.87 -13.38 -4.06
CA PHE A 330 -12.30 -13.05 -4.21
C PHE A 330 -13.07 -14.17 -4.91
N VAL A 331 -12.51 -14.72 -5.99
CA VAL A 331 -13.11 -15.86 -6.69
C VAL A 331 -13.22 -17.07 -5.75
N GLY A 332 -12.17 -17.35 -4.97
CA GLY A 332 -12.19 -18.38 -3.94
C GLY A 332 -13.24 -18.13 -2.85
N HIS A 333 -13.42 -16.88 -2.43
CA HIS A 333 -14.49 -16.48 -1.52
C HIS A 333 -15.87 -16.82 -2.09
N LEU A 334 -16.18 -16.42 -3.33
CA LEU A 334 -17.46 -16.71 -3.96
C LEU A 334 -17.71 -18.22 -4.08
N TRP A 335 -16.70 -18.96 -4.50
CA TRP A 335 -16.75 -20.41 -4.63
C TRP A 335 -17.08 -21.10 -3.30
N HIS A 336 -16.26 -20.86 -2.25
CA HIS A 336 -16.42 -21.53 -0.97
C HIS A 336 -17.62 -21.04 -0.18
N ALA A 337 -17.99 -19.76 -0.26
CA ALA A 337 -19.19 -19.24 0.41
C ALA A 337 -20.46 -19.86 -0.20
N GLY A 338 -20.52 -19.95 -1.54
CA GLY A 338 -21.62 -20.59 -2.26
C GLY A 338 -21.71 -22.08 -1.92
N ARG A 339 -20.60 -22.81 -2.00
CA ARG A 339 -20.54 -24.24 -1.67
C ARG A 339 -20.88 -24.53 -0.22
N ALA A 340 -20.35 -23.75 0.74
CA ALA A 340 -20.65 -23.92 2.16
C ALA A 340 -22.15 -23.74 2.46
N ARG A 341 -22.81 -22.78 1.79
CA ARG A 341 -24.25 -22.57 1.92
C ARG A 341 -25.05 -23.72 1.31
N ALA A 342 -24.69 -24.17 0.12
CA ALA A 342 -25.35 -25.32 -0.52
C ALA A 342 -25.18 -26.61 0.30
N ALA A 343 -23.99 -26.83 0.87
CA ALA A 343 -23.70 -27.99 1.70
C ALA A 343 -24.45 -27.96 3.04
N ALA A 344 -24.52 -26.79 3.69
CA ALA A 344 -25.31 -26.61 4.91
C ALA A 344 -26.81 -26.83 4.67
N ALA A 345 -27.29 -26.57 3.45
CA ALA A 345 -28.67 -26.80 3.05
C ALA A 345 -28.92 -28.19 2.42
N GLY A 346 -27.86 -28.98 2.19
CA GLY A 346 -27.95 -30.39 1.78
C GLY A 346 -28.18 -30.66 0.29
N PHE A 347 -27.87 -29.70 -0.60
CA PHE A 347 -28.06 -29.85 -2.06
C PHE A 347 -26.80 -29.57 -2.89
N GLU A 348 -25.62 -29.57 -2.27
CA GLU A 348 -24.34 -29.32 -2.96
C GLU A 348 -23.96 -30.38 -3.98
N LYS A 349 -24.57 -31.58 -3.91
CA LYS A 349 -24.33 -32.72 -4.80
C LYS A 349 -25.31 -32.82 -5.97
N GLY A 350 -26.26 -31.89 -6.06
CA GLY A 350 -27.29 -31.87 -7.12
C GLY A 350 -28.70 -31.79 -6.56
N ILE A 351 -29.66 -31.70 -7.48
CA ILE A 351 -31.09 -31.62 -7.19
C ILE A 351 -31.62 -33.04 -6.95
N ASP A 352 -32.43 -33.21 -5.89
CA ASP A 352 -33.18 -34.44 -5.67
C ASP A 352 -34.24 -34.61 -6.77
N ARG A 353 -34.16 -35.72 -7.50
CA ARG A 353 -35.06 -36.01 -8.62
C ARG A 353 -36.50 -36.24 -8.17
N ASP A 354 -36.70 -36.65 -6.93
CA ASP A 354 -38.05 -36.89 -6.37
C ASP A 354 -38.65 -35.62 -5.78
N PHE A 355 -37.82 -34.60 -5.48
CA PHE A 355 -38.23 -33.35 -4.82
C PHE A 355 -37.59 -32.11 -5.45
N GLU A 356 -37.76 -31.91 -6.76
CA GLU A 356 -37.29 -30.71 -7.45
C GLU A 356 -38.11 -29.46 -7.02
N PRO A 357 -37.51 -28.46 -6.32
CA PRO A 357 -38.28 -27.37 -5.72
C PRO A 357 -39.04 -26.51 -6.73
N VAL A 358 -38.49 -26.36 -7.95
CA VAL A 358 -39.10 -25.55 -9.02
C VAL A 358 -40.45 -26.14 -9.47
N LEU A 359 -40.62 -27.46 -9.43
CA LEU A 359 -41.89 -28.11 -9.80
C LEU A 359 -43.02 -27.84 -8.79
N SER A 360 -42.69 -27.42 -7.57
CA SER A 360 -43.67 -27.03 -6.54
C SER A 360 -44.03 -25.54 -6.59
N MET A 361 -43.34 -24.74 -7.40
CA MET A 361 -43.61 -23.30 -7.53
C MET A 361 -44.74 -23.03 -8.55
N THR A 362 -45.49 -21.96 -8.34
CA THR A 362 -46.48 -21.49 -9.32
C THR A 362 -45.78 -21.06 -10.62
N PRO A 363 -46.27 -21.47 -11.80
CA PRO A 363 -45.77 -20.97 -13.07
C PRO A 363 -45.82 -19.43 -13.14
N LEU A 364 -44.85 -18.84 -13.84
CA LEU A 364 -44.73 -17.38 -13.93
C LEU A 364 -45.67 -16.74 -14.97
N ASN A 365 -46.38 -17.55 -15.78
CA ASN A 365 -47.21 -17.10 -16.90
C ASN A 365 -48.71 -17.28 -16.64
#